data_AF-A0AAN1UC12-F1
#
_entry.id   AF-A0AAN1UC12-F1
#
_cell.length_a   1.000
_cell.length_b   1.000
_cell.length_c   1.000
_cell.angle_alpha   90.00
_cell.angle_beta   90.00
_cell.angle_gamma   90.00
#
_symmetry.space_group_name_H-M   'P 1'
#
loop_
_entity.id
_entity.type
_entity.pdbx_description
1 polymer ?
#
loop_
_entity_poly.entity_id
_entity_poly.type
_entity_poly.pdbx_seq_one_letter_code
_entity_poly.pdbx_strand_id
1 'polypeptide(L)'
;MDIRWVTIAAVFALIIALPGQYWEFGRLQQIARSHGFVECPPFTLASGAKTVDAMALDSKYCMDDEINRLGMNGYYQELERIDNLLKERKAPNLYN
;
A
#
# COMPACT_ATOMS: atom_id res chain seq x y z
N MET A 1 8.26 28.99 -26.77
CA MET A 1 8.35 27.61 -26.23
C MET A 1 7.45 26.74 -27.09
N ASP A 2 8.01 25.81 -27.85
CA ASP A 2 7.25 25.01 -28.81
C ASP A 2 6.47 23.91 -28.08
N ILE A 3 5.16 23.77 -28.36
CA ILE A 3 4.29 22.80 -27.70
C ILE A 3 4.85 21.37 -27.83
N ARG A 4 5.50 21.07 -28.96
CA ARG A 4 6.13 19.77 -29.23
C ARG A 4 7.20 19.39 -28.20
N TRP A 5 8.04 20.34 -27.79
CA TRP A 5 9.09 20.08 -26.78
C TRP A 5 8.50 19.87 -25.39
N VAL A 6 7.42 20.59 -25.05
CA VAL A 6 6.70 20.39 -23.79
C VAL A 6 6.04 19.01 -23.75
N THR A 7 5.45 18.54 -24.85
CA THR A 7 4.83 17.20 -24.89
C THR A 7 5.87 16.10 -24.75
N ILE A 8 7.01 16.23 -25.44
CA ILE A 8 8.11 15.26 -25.37
C ILE A 8 8.65 15.17 -23.93
N ALA A 9 8.92 16.31 -23.29
CA ALA A 9 9.38 16.33 -21.90
C ALA A 9 8.38 15.69 -20.93
N ALA A 10 7.08 15.94 -21.11
CA ALA A 10 6.04 15.34 -20.28
C ALA A 10 5.95 13.81 -20.43
N VAL A 11 6.08 13.30 -21.66
CA VAL A 11 6.08 11.85 -21.92
C VAL A 11 7.31 11.19 -21.30
N PHE A 12 8.50 11.78 -21.45
CA PHE A 12 9.72 11.25 -20.82
C PHE A 12 9.63 11.26 -19.28
N ALA A 13 9.06 12.31 -18.69
CA ALA A 13 8.84 12.36 -17.24
C ALA A 13 7.91 11.22 -16.77
N LEU A 14 6.83 10.93 -17.51
CA LEU A 14 5.93 9.82 -17.20
C LEU A 14 6.61 8.45 -17.35
N ILE A 15 7.40 8.26 -18.40
CA ILE A 15 8.14 7.00 -18.65
C ILE A 15 9.13 6.71 -17.52
N ILE A 16 9.71 7.73 -16.89
CA ILE A 16 10.66 7.55 -15.79
C ILE A 16 9.93 7.39 -14.45
N ALA A 17 8.89 8.20 -14.20
CA ALA A 17 8.20 8.22 -12.91
C ALA A 17 7.41 6.93 -12.64
N LEU A 18 6.72 6.37 -13.64
CA LEU A 18 5.87 5.20 -13.48
C LEU A 18 6.65 3.92 -13.09
N PRO A 19 7.69 3.48 -13.81
CA PRO A 19 8.43 2.27 -13.45
C PRO A 19 9.19 2.40 -12.14
N GLY A 20 9.65 3.61 -11.78
CA GLY A 20 10.30 3.85 -10.48
C GLY A 20 9.39 3.52 -9.30
N GLN A 21 8.09 3.85 -9.40
CA GLN A 21 7.11 3.51 -8.37
C GLN A 21 6.94 1.99 -8.23
N TYR A 22 6.73 1.27 -9.34
CA TYR A 22 6.58 -0.19 -9.32
C TYR A 22 7.80 -0.91 -8.72
N TRP A 23 9.01 -0.45 -9.07
CA TRP A 23 10.24 -1.03 -8.52
C TRP A 23 10.36 -0.83 -7.01
N GLU A 24 10.05 0.38 -6.53
CA GLU A 24 10.12 0.69 -5.10
C GLU A 24 9.09 -0.11 -4.29
N PHE A 25 7.87 -0.29 -4.82
CA PHE A 25 6.88 -1.18 -4.20
C PHE A 25 7.42 -2.61 -4.07
N GLY A 26 7.98 -3.18 -5.13
CA GLY A 26 8.55 -4.52 -5.09
C GLY A 26 9.71 -4.65 -4.10
N ARG A 27 10.57 -3.62 -3.99
CA ARG A 27 11.67 -3.58 -3.02
C ARG A 27 11.15 -3.60 -1.58
N LEU A 28 10.15 -2.77 -1.27
CA LEU A 28 9.53 -2.72 0.06
C LEU A 28 8.84 -4.05 0.41
N GLN A 29 8.16 -4.65 -0.57
CA GLN A 29 7.51 -5.94 -0.43
C GLN A 29 8.51 -7.06 -0.09
N GLN A 30 9.68 -7.08 -0.74
CA GLN A 30 10.74 -8.03 -0.45
C GLN A 30 11.32 -7.84 0.95
N ILE A 31 11.54 -6.59 1.37
CA ILE A 31 12.00 -6.27 2.72
C ILE A 31 10.98 -6.78 3.74
N ALA A 32 9.70 -6.44 3.59
CA ALA A 32 8.65 -6.90 4.49
C ALA A 32 8.60 -8.45 4.57
N ARG A 33 8.67 -9.17 3.44
CA ARG A 33 8.75 -10.64 3.44
C ARG A 33 9.97 -11.16 4.21
N SER A 34 11.13 -10.53 4.05
CA SER A 34 12.34 -10.92 4.80
C SER A 34 12.22 -10.73 6.32
N HIS A 35 11.33 -9.83 6.75
CA HIS A 35 10.97 -9.62 8.16
C HIS A 35 9.78 -10.50 8.63
N GLY A 36 9.36 -11.49 7.84
CA GLY A 36 8.30 -12.42 8.22
C GLY A 36 6.87 -11.92 7.96
N PHE A 37 6.71 -10.84 7.18
CA PHE A 37 5.39 -10.40 6.76
C PHE A 37 4.85 -11.26 5.60
N VAL A 38 3.58 -11.61 5.68
CA VAL A 38 2.78 -12.31 4.68
C VAL A 38 1.85 -11.35 3.96
N GLU A 39 1.57 -11.63 2.69
CA GLU A 39 0.61 -10.87 1.89
C GLU A 39 -0.81 -11.19 2.31
N CYS A 40 -1.59 -10.14 2.53
CA CYS A 40 -3.03 -10.23 2.72
C CYS A 40 -3.72 -10.27 1.35
N PRO A 41 -4.93 -10.87 1.25
CA PRO A 41 -5.76 -10.69 0.09
C PRO A 41 -6.02 -9.18 -0.13
N PRO A 42 -6.01 -8.71 -1.38
CA PRO A 42 -6.22 -7.30 -1.67
C PRO A 42 -7.62 -6.90 -1.22
N PHE A 43 -7.72 -5.86 -0.38
CA PHE A 43 -9.01 -5.29 -0.02
C PHE A 43 -9.28 -4.03 -0.86
N THR A 44 -10.54 -3.88 -1.26
CA THR A 44 -10.96 -2.82 -2.19
C THR A 44 -11.55 -1.66 -1.40
N LEU A 45 -11.04 -0.46 -1.65
CA LEU A 45 -11.63 0.77 -1.12
C LEU A 45 -12.95 1.08 -1.85
N ALA A 46 -14.03 1.36 -1.10
CA ALA A 46 -15.30 1.78 -1.70
C ALA A 46 -15.25 3.11 -2.48
N SER A 47 -14.21 3.94 -2.30
CA SER A 47 -14.02 5.16 -3.11
C SER A 47 -13.65 4.91 -4.58
N GLY A 48 -13.78 3.67 -5.04
CA GLY A 48 -13.77 3.33 -6.46
C GLY A 48 -12.37 2.94 -6.93
N ALA A 49 -12.20 1.63 -7.15
CA ALA A 49 -11.16 1.03 -7.98
C ALA A 49 -9.71 1.05 -7.46
N LYS A 50 -9.43 1.49 -6.24
CA LYS A 50 -8.10 1.30 -5.63
C LYS A 50 -8.08 0.07 -4.73
N THR A 51 -7.42 -0.98 -5.20
CA THR A 51 -6.97 -2.12 -4.40
C THR A 51 -5.70 -1.72 -3.68
N VAL A 52 -5.63 -2.01 -2.38
CA VAL A 52 -4.41 -1.79 -1.60
C VAL A 52 -3.85 -3.14 -1.21
N ASP A 53 -2.60 -3.36 -1.59
CA ASP A 53 -1.85 -4.53 -1.14
C ASP A 53 -1.37 -4.26 0.29
N ALA A 54 -1.81 -5.11 1.22
CA ALA A 54 -1.42 -5.04 2.61
C ALA A 54 -0.60 -6.27 3.00
N MET A 55 0.33 -6.07 3.94
CA MET A 55 1.17 -7.14 4.47
C MET A 55 1.08 -7.17 5.99
N ALA A 56 0.88 -8.36 6.55
CA ALA A 56 0.76 -8.58 8.00
C ALA A 56 1.81 -9.58 8.49
N LEU A 57 2.13 -9.62 9.79
CA LEU A 57 3.10 -10.55 10.37
C LEU A 57 2.47 -11.93 10.59
N ASP A 58 1.14 -12.00 10.57
CA ASP A 58 0.36 -13.22 10.68
C ASP A 58 -0.89 -13.06 9.82
N SER A 59 -1.23 -14.09 9.07
CA SER A 59 -2.42 -14.17 8.21
C SER A 59 -3.73 -13.88 8.96
N LYS A 60 -3.79 -14.13 10.28
CA LYS A 60 -4.99 -13.85 11.09
C LYS A 60 -5.36 -12.36 11.10
N TYR A 61 -4.36 -11.47 11.02
CA TYR A 61 -4.60 -10.02 10.98
C TYR A 61 -5.11 -9.55 9.62
N CYS A 62 -4.94 -10.37 8.57
CA CYS A 62 -5.52 -10.09 7.26
C CYS A 62 -7.04 -10.33 7.22
N MET A 63 -7.59 -11.08 8.18
CA MET A 63 -9.02 -11.37 8.31
C MET A 63 -9.67 -10.58 9.45
N ASP A 64 -9.04 -9.50 9.89
CA ASP A 64 -9.59 -8.65 10.94
C ASP A 64 -10.81 -7.87 10.41
N ASP A 65 -11.96 -8.11 11.02
CA ASP A 65 -13.24 -7.52 10.59
C ASP A 65 -13.24 -5.99 10.66
N GLU A 66 -12.48 -5.40 11.60
CA GLU A 66 -12.39 -3.94 11.73
C GLU A 66 -11.57 -3.33 10.60
N ILE A 67 -10.44 -3.96 10.25
CA ILE A 67 -9.63 -3.58 9.08
C ILE A 67 -10.44 -3.72 7.79
N ASN A 68 -11.15 -4.83 7.63
CA ASN A 68 -11.99 -5.05 6.46
C ASN A 68 -13.13 -4.02 6.37
N ARG A 69 -13.76 -3.68 7.49
CA ARG A 69 -14.80 -2.65 7.56
C ARG A 69 -14.27 -1.26 7.18
N LEU A 70 -13.08 -0.90 7.65
CA LEU A 70 -12.43 0.38 7.28
C LEU A 70 -12.07 0.41 5.78
N GLY A 71 -11.50 -0.69 5.27
CA GLY A 71 -11.25 -0.86 3.85
C GLY A 71 -12.53 -0.70 3.02
N MET A 72 -13.63 -1.32 3.45
CA MET A 72 -14.94 -1.21 2.81
C MET A 72 -15.57 0.18 2.90
N ASN A 73 -15.30 0.99 3.91
CA ASN A 73 -15.77 2.38 3.93
C ASN A 73 -15.09 3.22 2.84
N GLY A 74 -13.89 2.82 2.43
CA GLY A 74 -13.23 3.33 1.22
C GLY A 74 -12.58 4.70 1.35
N TYR A 75 -12.53 5.30 2.53
CA TYR A 75 -11.88 6.60 2.73
C TYR A 75 -10.36 6.45 2.79
N TYR A 76 -9.62 7.24 2.00
CA TYR A 76 -8.15 7.24 2.04
C TYR A 76 -7.58 7.58 3.42
N GLN A 77 -8.28 8.41 4.19
CA GLN A 77 -7.90 8.77 5.55
C GLN A 77 -7.92 7.56 6.50
N GLU A 78 -8.65 6.50 6.15
CA GLU A 78 -8.71 5.28 6.95
C GLU A 78 -7.50 4.37 6.72
N LEU A 79 -6.66 4.62 5.70
CA LEU A 79 -5.41 3.88 5.49
C LEU A 79 -4.44 4.06 6.67
N GLU A 80 -4.31 5.28 7.18
CA GLU A 80 -3.50 5.57 8.37
C GLU A 80 -4.07 4.86 9.61
N ARG A 81 -5.40 4.78 9.70
CA ARG A 81 -6.08 4.10 10.80
C ARG A 81 -5.89 2.59 10.74
N ILE A 82 -5.92 2.00 9.54
CA ILE A 82 -5.63 0.58 9.30
C ILE A 82 -4.17 0.26 9.67
N ASP A 83 -3.21 1.10 9.26
CA ASP A 83 -1.80 0.92 9.62
C ASP A 83 -1.57 0.99 11.13
N ASN A 84 -2.19 1.95 11.82
CA ASN A 84 -2.12 2.06 13.27
C ASN A 84 -2.74 0.85 13.99
N LEU A 85 -3.91 0.35 13.54
CA LEU A 85 -4.52 -0.85 14.11
C LEU A 85 -3.64 -2.09 13.92
N LEU A 86 -3.04 -2.26 12.74
CA LEU A 86 -2.10 -3.35 12.47
C LEU A 86 -0.85 -3.28 13.35
N LYS A 87 -0.37 -2.06 13.65
CA LYS A 87 0.74 -1.83 14.58
C LYS A 87 0.32 -2.15 16.02
N GLU A 88 -0.78 -1.59 16.52
CA GLU A 88 -1.27 -1.80 17.87
C GLU A 88 -1.55 -3.27 18.17
N ARG A 89 -2.22 -4.00 17.26
CA ARG A 89 -2.52 -5.44 17.44
C ARG A 89 -1.29 -6.35 17.36
N LYS A 90 -0.14 -5.82 16.93
CA LYS A 90 1.16 -6.52 16.91
C LYS A 90 2.17 -6.00 17.94
N ALA A 91 1.98 -4.80 18.49
CA ALA A 91 2.99 -4.09 19.25
C ALA A 91 2.70 -3.96 20.76
N PRO A 92 2.49 -5.05 21.51
CA PRO A 92 3.03 -5.07 22.86
C PRO A 92 4.54 -5.39 22.88
N ASN A 93 5.13 -5.99 21.82
CA ASN A 93 6.49 -6.56 21.92
C ASN A 93 7.44 -6.41 20.70
N LEU A 94 7.13 -5.59 19.67
CA LEU A 94 8.03 -5.46 18.51
C LEU A 94 9.10 -4.35 18.62
N TYR A 95 9.15 -3.63 19.75
CA TYR A 95 10.15 -2.60 20.05
C TYR A 95 10.84 -2.82 21.41
N ASN A 96 11.04 -4.08 21.81
CA ASN A 96 11.98 -4.45 22.87
C ASN A 96 13.22 -5.07 22.25
#